data_AF-A0A3M1Y8N6-F1
#
_entry.id   AF-A0A3M1Y8N6-F1
#
_cell.length_a   1.000
_cell.length_b   1.000
_cell.length_c   1.000
_cell.angle_alpha   90.00
_cell.angle_beta   90.00
_cell.angle_gamma   90.00
#
_symmetry.space_group_name_H-M   'P 1'
#
loop_
_entity.id
_entity.type
_entity.pdbx_description
1 polymer ?
#
loop_
_entity_poly.entity_id
_entity_poly.type
_entity_poly.pdbx_seq_one_letter_code
_entity_poly.pdbx_strand_id
1 'polypeptide(L)'
;MKTYKPGDVATALGVSISSIRNWTDQPEFQEFLSDLAKREGAYANAKQREYTQQDLYVLNTIARQKTRFNSWDDVANYLRDGKLDTELPASAALVQPVTAAESFADAIMLRQQIDMLAKSLSDAEDEIDYLRKRLDEVREEEQTKARDREEKLRDEIIELNRQIARLELRIEMMQEKDEDEDD
;
A
#
# COMPACT_ATOMS: atom_id res chain seq x y z
N MET A 1 -19.91 9.01 8.95
CA MET A 1 -18.82 9.26 9.93
C MET A 1 -19.29 10.34 10.89
N LYS A 2 -19.25 10.10 12.20
CA LYS A 2 -19.67 11.10 13.20
C LYS A 2 -18.60 12.20 13.29
N THR A 3 -19.01 13.46 13.20
CA THR A 3 -18.13 14.62 13.37
C THR A 3 -18.56 15.44 14.58
N TYR A 4 -17.60 16.13 15.19
CA TYR A 4 -17.74 16.91 16.40
C TYR A 4 -17.43 18.38 16.10
N LYS A 5 -18.24 19.29 16.65
CA LYS A 5 -17.95 20.72 16.54
C LYS A 5 -16.84 21.12 17.53
N PRO A 6 -16.21 22.29 17.37
CA PRO A 6 -15.17 22.73 18.29
C PRO A 6 -15.66 22.86 19.75
N GLY A 7 -16.94 23.21 19.94
CA GLY A 7 -17.57 23.25 21.26
C GLY A 7 -17.71 21.86 21.87
N ASP A 8 -18.14 20.89 21.08
CA ASP A 8 -18.29 19.49 21.48
C ASP A 8 -16.94 18.92 21.93
N VAL A 9 -15.88 19.12 21.15
CA VAL A 9 -14.52 18.69 21.49
C VAL A 9 -13.99 19.38 22.75
N ALA A 10 -14.22 20.68 22.89
CA ALA A 10 -13.82 21.45 24.07
C ALA A 10 -14.50 20.92 25.34
N THR A 11 -15.82 20.68 25.28
CA THR A 11 -16.57 20.06 26.38
C THR A 11 -16.09 18.65 26.67
N ALA A 12 -15.83 17.84 25.63
CA ALA A 12 -15.37 16.47 25.80
C ALA A 12 -14.02 16.41 26.53
N LEU A 13 -13.07 17.29 26.20
CA LEU A 13 -11.72 17.31 26.78
C LEU A 13 -11.59 18.19 28.03
N GLY A 14 -12.65 18.91 28.43
CA GLY A 14 -12.62 19.80 29.60
C GLY A 14 -11.72 21.04 29.39
N VAL A 15 -11.57 21.50 28.15
CA VAL A 15 -10.72 22.65 27.80
C VAL A 15 -11.52 23.73 27.07
N SER A 16 -10.92 24.88 26.83
CA SER A 16 -11.59 25.97 26.10
C SER A 16 -11.60 25.73 24.58
N ILE A 17 -12.60 26.26 23.87
CA ILE A 17 -12.64 26.25 22.39
C ILE A 17 -11.40 26.93 21.81
N SER A 18 -10.90 27.98 22.47
CA SER A 18 -9.68 28.69 22.08
C SER A 18 -8.46 27.79 22.16
N SER A 19 -8.37 26.93 23.18
CA SER A 19 -7.29 25.93 23.32
C SER A 19 -7.32 24.94 22.18
N ILE A 20 -8.50 24.40 21.85
CA ILE A 20 -8.68 23.49 20.71
C ILE A 20 -8.22 24.15 19.41
N ARG A 21 -8.65 25.39 19.14
CA ARG A 21 -8.21 26.11 17.93
C ARG A 21 -6.69 26.31 17.92
N ASN A 22 -6.12 26.76 19.04
CA ASN A 22 -4.68 26.98 19.14
C ASN A 22 -3.87 25.71 18.88
N TRP A 23 -4.32 24.54 19.36
CA TRP A 23 -3.65 23.26 19.10
C TRP A 23 -3.81 22.83 17.65
N THR A 24 -5.02 22.95 17.10
CA THR A 24 -5.31 22.66 15.70
C THR A 24 -4.55 23.56 14.72
N ASP A 25 -4.12 24.75 15.15
CA ASP A 25 -3.34 25.68 14.32
C ASP A 25 -1.81 25.48 14.45
N GLN A 26 -1.34 24.55 15.31
CA GLN A 26 0.09 24.24 15.43
C GLN A 26 0.58 23.47 14.19
N PRO A 27 1.68 23.91 13.53
CA PRO A 27 2.26 23.20 12.39
C PRO A 27 2.62 21.74 12.67
N GLU A 28 3.13 21.48 13.87
CA GLU A 28 3.63 20.18 14.32
C GLU A 28 2.53 19.12 14.39
N PHE A 29 1.27 19.55 14.52
CA PHE A 29 0.13 18.64 14.61
C PHE A 29 -0.67 18.50 13.33
N GLN A 30 -0.36 19.28 12.29
CA GLN A 30 -1.10 19.19 11.03
C GLN A 30 -1.02 17.77 10.48
N GLU A 31 0.12 17.10 10.47
CA GLU A 31 0.23 15.76 9.88
C GLU A 31 -0.73 14.70 10.48
N PHE A 32 -1.18 14.87 11.73
CA PHE A 32 -2.06 13.90 12.42
C PHE A 32 -3.55 14.25 12.33
N LEU A 33 -3.88 15.47 11.94
CA LEU A 33 -5.26 15.95 11.90
C LEU A 33 -5.89 15.67 10.53
N SER A 34 -7.21 15.48 10.52
CA SER A 34 -8.00 15.34 9.31
C SER A 34 -8.15 16.67 8.57
N ASP A 35 -8.41 16.62 7.27
CA ASP A 35 -8.63 17.83 6.44
C ASP A 35 -9.80 18.69 6.94
N LEU A 36 -10.80 18.05 7.57
CA LEU A 36 -11.95 18.71 8.19
C LEU A 36 -11.55 19.62 9.36
N ALA A 37 -10.50 19.23 10.09
CA ALA A 37 -9.98 19.99 11.22
C ALA A 37 -9.09 21.15 10.76
N LYS A 38 -8.28 20.94 9.72
CA LYS A 38 -7.26 21.90 9.23
C LYS A 38 -7.84 23.12 8.52
N ARG A 39 -9.01 22.99 7.88
CA ARG A 39 -9.51 23.97 6.90
C ARG A 39 -8.52 24.18 5.75
N GLU A 40 -7.97 23.09 5.25
CA GLU A 40 -7.12 23.10 4.06
C GLU A 40 -7.83 22.43 2.88
N GLY A 41 -7.32 22.66 1.67
CA GLY A 41 -7.85 22.06 0.44
C GLY A 41 -9.34 22.37 0.22
N ALA A 42 -10.15 21.32 0.06
CA ALA A 42 -11.59 21.42 -0.18
C ALA A 42 -12.37 22.12 0.94
N TYR A 43 -11.79 22.23 2.15
CA TYR A 43 -12.43 22.77 3.34
C TYR A 43 -11.91 24.16 3.75
N ALA A 44 -11.12 24.83 2.90
CA ALA A 44 -10.59 26.18 3.17
C ALA A 44 -11.70 27.21 3.46
N ASN A 45 -12.84 27.09 2.78
CA ASN A 45 -14.00 27.98 2.96
C ASN A 45 -15.07 27.41 3.91
N ALA A 46 -14.75 26.36 4.67
CA ALA A 46 -15.71 25.76 5.58
C ALA A 46 -16.10 26.74 6.70
N LYS A 47 -17.41 26.94 6.87
CA LYS A 47 -17.98 27.87 7.87
C LYS A 47 -17.49 27.59 9.29
N GLN A 48 -17.22 26.33 9.61
CA GLN A 48 -16.73 25.86 10.91
C GLN A 48 -15.72 24.71 10.72
N ARG A 49 -14.85 24.49 11.72
CA ARG A 49 -14.03 23.27 11.80
C ARG A 49 -14.90 22.12 12.27
N GLU A 50 -14.64 20.94 11.74
CA GLU A 50 -15.25 19.71 12.21
C GLU A 50 -14.15 18.71 12.54
N TYR A 51 -14.34 17.96 13.61
CA TYR A 51 -13.36 17.01 14.12
C TYR A 51 -13.92 15.60 14.01
N THR A 52 -13.11 14.69 13.52
CA THR A 52 -13.40 13.27 13.54
C THR A 52 -13.10 12.68 14.93
N GLN A 53 -13.50 11.42 15.16
CA GLN A 53 -13.10 10.70 16.37
C GLN A 53 -11.57 10.59 16.49
N GLN A 54 -10.86 10.42 15.37
CA GLN A 54 -9.40 10.35 15.37
C GLN A 54 -8.79 11.68 15.81
N ASP A 55 -9.32 12.80 15.31
CA ASP A 55 -8.87 14.13 15.73
C ASP A 55 -9.10 14.36 17.23
N LEU A 56 -10.19 13.83 17.78
CA LEU A 56 -10.47 13.91 19.21
C LEU A 56 -9.40 13.16 20.04
N TYR A 57 -8.95 11.98 19.60
CA TYR A 57 -7.87 11.25 20.27
C TYR A 57 -6.52 11.97 20.16
N VAL A 58 -6.22 12.58 19.01
CA VAL A 58 -5.03 13.42 18.84
C VAL A 58 -5.07 14.60 19.81
N LEU A 59 -6.19 15.32 19.87
CA LEU A 59 -6.38 16.46 20.78
C LEU A 59 -6.39 16.03 22.25
N ASN A 60 -6.89 14.84 22.59
CA ASN A 60 -6.80 14.27 23.93
C ASN A 60 -5.34 14.00 24.32
N THR A 61 -4.57 13.41 23.40
CA THR A 61 -3.13 13.16 23.59
C THR A 61 -2.39 14.47 23.81
N ILE A 62 -2.70 15.50 23.01
CA ILE A 62 -2.14 16.85 23.22
C ILE A 62 -2.52 17.37 24.62
N ALA A 63 -3.79 17.26 25.02
CA ALA A 63 -4.24 17.72 26.33
C ALA A 63 -3.52 17.04 27.51
N ARG A 64 -3.23 15.74 27.39
CA ARG A 64 -2.57 14.95 28.44
C ARG A 64 -1.06 15.13 28.46
N GLN A 65 -0.42 15.14 27.29
CA GLN A 65 1.04 15.14 27.15
C GLN A 65 1.63 16.56 27.16
N LYS A 66 0.84 17.56 26.75
CA LYS A 66 1.30 18.95 26.76
C LYS A 66 1.29 19.50 28.18
N THR A 67 2.43 19.36 28.85
CA THR A 67 2.70 19.98 30.14
C THR A 67 3.50 21.29 29.98
N ARG A 68 3.88 21.90 31.10
CA ARG A 68 4.81 23.05 31.11
C ARG A 68 6.24 22.65 30.72
N PHE A 69 6.59 21.37 30.82
CA PHE A 69 7.95 20.88 30.65
C PHE A 69 8.21 20.23 29.28
N ASN A 70 7.14 19.90 28.53
CA ASN A 70 7.25 19.32 27.19
C ASN A 70 6.88 20.36 26.13
N SER A 71 7.67 20.43 25.05
CA SER A 71 7.42 21.27 23.89
C SER A 71 6.32 20.70 22.98
N TRP A 72 5.92 21.45 21.96
CA TRP A 72 4.99 20.94 20.94
C TRP A 72 5.63 19.82 20.11
N ASP A 73 6.91 19.96 19.77
CA ASP A 73 7.68 18.94 19.07
C ASP A 73 7.77 17.62 19.85
N ASP A 74 7.91 17.67 21.17
CA ASP A 74 7.95 16.47 22.00
C ASP A 74 6.64 15.68 21.91
N VAL A 75 5.51 16.39 21.93
CA VAL A 75 4.18 15.79 21.79
C VAL A 75 3.97 15.27 20.35
N ALA A 76 4.47 15.98 19.34
CA ALA A 76 4.40 15.52 17.96
C ALA A 76 5.23 14.26 17.75
N ASN A 77 6.44 14.18 18.31
CA ASN A 77 7.27 12.96 18.31
C ASN A 77 6.54 11.80 19.00
N TYR A 78 5.87 12.06 20.12
CA TYR A 78 5.05 11.05 20.80
C TYR A 78 3.95 10.50 19.89
N LEU A 79 3.30 11.36 19.09
CA LEU A 79 2.31 10.95 18.09
C LEU A 79 2.94 10.20 16.90
N ARG A 80 4.14 10.59 16.43
CA ARG A 80 4.88 9.87 15.37
C ARG A 80 5.28 8.47 15.79
N ASP A 81 5.60 8.27 17.06
CA ASP A 81 5.86 6.95 17.65
C ASP A 81 4.61 6.05 17.69
N GLY A 82 3.45 6.55 17.20
CA GLY A 82 2.19 5.82 17.17
C GLY A 82 1.49 5.77 18.53
N LYS A 83 1.95 6.55 19.52
CA LYS A 83 1.33 6.58 20.84
C LYS A 83 0.17 7.56 20.85
N LEU A 84 -1.03 7.01 20.98
CA LEU A 84 -2.28 7.76 20.98
C LEU A 84 -3.07 7.45 22.25
N ASP A 85 -3.41 8.48 23.01
CA ASP A 85 -4.22 8.35 24.22
C ASP A 85 -5.71 8.25 23.83
N THR A 86 -6.21 7.02 23.68
CA THR A 86 -7.60 6.73 23.30
C THR A 86 -8.59 6.75 24.47
N GLU A 87 -8.08 6.76 25.69
CA GLU A 87 -8.88 6.94 26.91
C GLU A 87 -9.30 8.40 27.07
N LEU A 88 -10.56 8.67 26.73
CA LEU A 88 -11.16 9.99 26.88
C LEU A 88 -11.56 10.27 28.33
N PRO A 89 -11.46 11.52 28.80
CA PRO A 89 -11.91 11.90 30.13
C PRO A 89 -13.43 11.70 30.29
N ALA A 90 -13.90 11.59 31.54
CA ALA A 90 -15.31 11.34 31.85
C ALA A 90 -16.27 12.39 31.25
N SER A 91 -15.80 13.63 31.05
CA SER A 91 -16.54 14.71 30.37
C SER A 91 -16.91 14.39 28.92
N ALA A 92 -16.16 13.50 28.24
CA ALA A 92 -16.47 13.07 26.88
C ALA A 92 -17.82 12.34 26.77
N ALA A 93 -18.28 11.69 27.84
CA ALA A 93 -19.60 11.04 27.88
C ALA A 93 -20.77 12.01 27.68
N LEU A 94 -20.58 13.31 27.95
CA LEU A 94 -21.61 14.34 27.75
C LEU A 94 -21.85 14.68 26.27
N VAL A 95 -20.86 14.39 25.43
CA VAL A 95 -20.80 14.81 24.03
C VAL A 95 -20.84 13.61 23.09
N GLN A 96 -20.43 12.45 23.60
CA GLN A 96 -20.59 11.17 22.97
C GLN A 96 -21.76 10.44 23.62
N PRO A 97 -23.03 10.76 23.29
CA PRO A 97 -24.09 9.80 23.49
C PRO A 97 -23.78 8.68 22.51
N VAL A 98 -23.10 7.65 23.01
CA VAL A 98 -23.13 6.34 22.40
C VAL A 98 -24.22 5.66 23.18
N THR A 99 -25.43 5.65 22.64
CA THR A 99 -26.42 4.73 23.21
C THR A 99 -25.87 3.32 23.02
N ALA A 100 -26.06 2.43 24.00
CA ALA A 100 -25.55 1.05 23.90
C ALA A 100 -26.07 0.33 22.62
N ALA A 101 -27.17 0.81 22.04
CA ALA A 101 -27.71 0.34 20.78
C ALA A 101 -26.88 0.79 19.56
N GLU A 102 -26.39 2.03 19.54
CA GLU A 102 -25.53 2.56 18.46
C GLU A 102 -24.16 1.88 18.45
N SER A 103 -23.51 1.67 19.61
CA SER A 103 -22.24 0.92 19.64
C SER A 103 -22.39 -0.52 19.18
N PHE A 104 -23.50 -1.15 19.49
CA PHE A 104 -23.76 -2.54 19.10
C PHE A 104 -24.02 -2.65 17.60
N ALA A 105 -24.78 -1.73 17.01
CA ALA A 105 -25.00 -1.67 15.56
C ALA A 105 -23.70 -1.42 14.81
N ASP A 106 -22.88 -0.47 15.27
CA ASP A 106 -21.56 -0.17 14.68
C ASP A 106 -20.62 -1.38 14.78
N ALA A 107 -20.61 -2.08 15.92
CA ALA A 107 -19.82 -3.29 16.09
C ALA A 107 -20.24 -4.43 15.15
N ILE A 108 -21.55 -4.60 14.91
CA ILE A 108 -22.05 -5.58 13.94
C ILE A 108 -21.61 -5.21 12.53
N MET A 109 -21.77 -3.95 12.12
CA MET A 109 -21.37 -3.50 10.79
C MET A 109 -19.85 -3.63 10.57
N LEU A 110 -19.04 -3.24 11.56
CA LEU A 110 -17.59 -3.42 11.52
C LEU A 110 -17.22 -4.90 11.39
N ARG A 111 -17.88 -5.78 12.14
CA ARG A 111 -17.64 -7.22 12.05
C ARG A 111 -18.00 -7.77 10.67
N GLN A 112 -19.13 -7.36 10.10
CA GLN A 112 -19.48 -7.72 8.73
C GLN A 112 -18.46 -7.22 7.71
N GLN A 113 -17.94 -5.99 7.87
CA GLN A 113 -16.89 -5.45 7.02
C GLN A 113 -15.59 -6.26 7.14
N ILE A 114 -15.20 -6.63 8.37
CA ILE A 114 -14.04 -7.50 8.61
C ILE A 114 -14.23 -8.85 7.92
N ASP A 115 -15.41 -9.47 8.06
CA ASP A 115 -15.69 -10.77 7.43
C ASP A 115 -15.65 -10.68 5.89
N MET A 116 -16.17 -9.60 5.31
CA MET A 116 -16.10 -9.35 3.86
C MET A 116 -14.67 -9.13 3.38
N LEU A 117 -13.88 -8.34 4.11
CA LEU A 117 -12.47 -8.10 3.78
C LEU A 117 -11.62 -9.36 3.94
N ALA A 118 -11.86 -10.16 4.97
CA ALA A 118 -11.17 -11.43 5.19
C ALA A 118 -11.48 -12.42 4.06
N LYS A 119 -12.74 -12.47 3.60
CA LYS A 119 -13.10 -13.28 2.43
C LYS A 119 -12.42 -12.79 1.16
N SER A 120 -12.46 -11.48 0.89
CA SER A 120 -11.79 -10.90 -0.28
C SER A 120 -10.27 -11.14 -0.27
N LEU A 121 -9.66 -11.15 0.91
CA LEU A 121 -8.24 -11.46 1.06
C LEU A 121 -7.97 -12.93 0.72
N SER A 122 -8.78 -13.85 1.25
CA SER A 122 -8.67 -15.28 0.92
C SER A 122 -8.83 -15.53 -0.58
N ASP A 123 -9.84 -14.92 -1.21
CA ASP A 123 -10.09 -15.08 -2.66
C ASP A 123 -8.89 -14.56 -3.48
N ALA A 124 -8.26 -13.46 -3.06
CA ALA A 124 -7.08 -12.90 -3.71
C ALA A 124 -5.82 -13.77 -3.49
N GLU A 125 -5.67 -14.37 -2.31
CA GLU A 125 -4.58 -15.31 -2.02
C GLU A 125 -4.68 -16.57 -2.89
N ASP A 126 -5.89 -17.12 -3.06
CA ASP A 126 -6.15 -18.26 -3.95
C ASP A 126 -5.86 -17.91 -5.42
N GLU A 127 -6.22 -16.70 -5.87
CA GLU A 127 -5.91 -16.23 -7.22
C GLU A 127 -4.40 -16.08 -7.44
N ILE A 128 -3.67 -15.57 -6.44
CA ILE A 128 -2.20 -15.47 -6.49
C ILE A 128 -1.57 -16.85 -6.61
N ASP A 129 -2.03 -17.83 -5.85
CA ASP A 129 -1.51 -19.20 -5.91
C ASP A 129 -1.77 -19.83 -7.28
N TYR A 130 -2.99 -19.66 -7.81
CA TYR A 130 -3.34 -20.10 -9.16
C TYR A 130 -2.44 -19.48 -10.23
N LEU A 131 -2.22 -18.16 -10.19
CA LEU A 131 -1.38 -17.45 -11.15
C LEU A 131 0.09 -17.86 -11.05
N ARG A 132 0.60 -18.10 -9.84
CA ARG A 132 1.97 -18.61 -9.63
C ARG A 132 2.15 -19.99 -10.26
N LYS A 133 1.21 -20.90 -10.00
CA LYS A 133 1.23 -22.23 -10.58
C LYS A 133 1.17 -22.18 -12.11
N ARG A 134 0.30 -21.32 -12.66
CA ARG A 134 0.20 -21.12 -14.10
C ARG A 134 1.48 -20.55 -14.71
N LEU A 135 2.15 -19.64 -14.01
CA LEU A 135 3.43 -19.09 -14.45
C LEU A 135 4.52 -20.16 -14.51
N ASP A 136 4.57 -21.06 -13.52
CA ASP A 136 5.54 -22.15 -13.49
C ASP A 136 5.28 -23.17 -14.61
N GLU A 137 4.01 -23.53 -14.86
CA GLU A 137 3.63 -24.36 -16.03
C GLU A 137 4.10 -23.74 -17.35
N VAL A 138 3.84 -22.44 -17.57
CA VAL A 138 4.26 -21.75 -18.79
C VAL A 138 5.78 -21.69 -18.91
N ARG A 139 6.51 -21.53 -17.79
CA ARG A 139 7.97 -21.57 -17.78
C ARG A 139 8.52 -22.93 -18.18
N GLU A 140 7.93 -24.01 -17.68
CA GLU A 140 8.32 -25.37 -18.05
C GLU A 140 8.02 -25.65 -19.53
N GLU A 141 6.85 -25.22 -20.03
CA GLU A 141 6.50 -25.33 -21.45
C GLU A 141 7.46 -24.55 -22.35
N GLU A 142 7.83 -23.32 -21.98
CA GLU A 142 8.77 -22.52 -22.79
C GLU A 142 10.19 -23.09 -22.71
N GLN A 143 10.60 -23.60 -21.56
CA GLN A 143 11.90 -24.25 -21.41
C GLN A 143 12.01 -25.53 -22.24
N THR A 144 10.96 -26.35 -22.28
CA THR A 144 10.91 -27.56 -23.12
C THR A 144 10.92 -27.20 -24.60
N LYS A 145 10.08 -26.25 -25.04
CA LYS A 145 10.10 -25.76 -26.43
C LYS A 145 11.47 -25.18 -26.82
N ALA A 146 12.12 -24.45 -25.91
CA ALA A 146 13.45 -23.90 -26.16
C ALA A 146 14.49 -25.01 -26.35
N ARG A 147 14.47 -26.06 -25.51
CA ARG A 147 15.34 -27.23 -25.67
C ARG A 147 15.11 -27.96 -26.99
N ASP A 148 13.86 -28.22 -27.35
CA ASP A 148 13.52 -28.89 -28.61
C ASP A 148 13.97 -28.07 -29.83
N ARG A 149 13.86 -26.74 -29.78
CA ARG A 149 14.37 -25.84 -30.82
C ARG A 149 15.88 -25.88 -30.90
N GLU A 150 16.56 -25.87 -29.75
CA GLU A 150 18.02 -25.94 -29.69
C GLU A 150 18.54 -27.26 -30.27
N GLU A 151 17.90 -28.38 -29.96
CA GLU A 151 18.23 -29.70 -30.51
C GLU A 151 18.07 -29.73 -32.03
N LYS A 152 16.94 -29.24 -32.56
CA LYS A 152 16.72 -29.15 -34.01
C LYS A 152 17.75 -28.30 -34.72
N LEU A 153 18.10 -27.14 -34.16
CA LEU A 153 19.13 -26.26 -34.72
C LEU A 153 20.51 -26.92 -34.69
N ARG A 154 20.84 -27.66 -33.61
CA ARG A 154 22.09 -28.43 -33.53
C ARG A 154 22.16 -29.50 -34.61
N ASP A 155 21.08 -30.24 -34.83
CA ASP A 155 21.00 -31.27 -35.88
C ASP A 155 21.14 -30.66 -37.28
N GLU A 156 20.48 -29.52 -37.53
CA GLU A 156 20.60 -28.79 -38.79
C GLU A 156 22.02 -28.29 -39.04
N ILE A 157 22.70 -27.76 -38.01
CA ILE A 157 24.12 -27.37 -38.09
C ILE A 157 25.00 -28.58 -38.43
N ILE A 158 24.76 -29.75 -37.82
CA ILE A 158 25.51 -30.97 -38.13
C ILE A 158 25.33 -31.36 -39.60
N GLU A 159 24.10 -31.32 -40.12
CA GLU A 159 23.85 -31.69 -41.51
C GLU A 159 24.44 -30.68 -42.50
N LEU A 160 24.32 -29.38 -42.23
CA LEU A 160 24.94 -28.33 -43.03
C LEU A 160 26.46 -28.46 -43.06
N ASN A 161 27.11 -28.74 -41.92
CA ASN A 161 28.55 -28.99 -41.86
C ASN A 161 28.97 -30.21 -42.71
N ARG A 162 28.15 -31.26 -42.74
CA ARG A 162 28.40 -32.42 -43.63
C ARG A 162 28.23 -32.08 -45.10
N GLN A 163 27.31 -31.17 -45.44
CA GLN A 163 27.13 -30.71 -46.82
C GLN A 163 28.29 -29.81 -47.26
N ILE A 164 28.75 -28.90 -46.39
CA ILE A 164 29.93 -28.06 -46.61
C ILE A 164 31.15 -28.95 -46.88
N ALA A 165 31.46 -29.92 -46.03
CA ALA A 165 32.60 -30.82 -46.23
C ALA A 165 32.54 -31.59 -47.57
N ARG A 166 31.33 -32.01 -47.99
CA ARG A 166 31.12 -32.66 -49.30
C ARG A 166 31.36 -31.72 -50.47
N LEU A 167 30.95 -30.46 -50.34
CA LEU A 167 31.15 -29.44 -51.36
C LEU A 167 32.61 -29.01 -51.45
N GLU A 168 33.28 -28.81 -50.31
CA GLU A 168 34.71 -28.51 -50.22
C GLU A 168 35.54 -29.56 -50.95
N LEU A 169 35.31 -30.85 -50.64
CA LEU A 169 36.01 -31.96 -51.32
C LEU A 169 35.74 -31.97 -52.83
N ARG A 170 34.51 -31.66 -53.25
CA ARG A 170 34.16 -31.62 -54.68
C ARG A 170 34.84 -30.45 -55.40
N ILE A 171 35.01 -29.31 -54.73
CA ILE A 171 35.72 -28.14 -55.28
C ILE A 171 37.21 -28.47 -55.42
N GLU A 172 37.83 -29.05 -54.39
CA GLU A 172 39.23 -29.47 -54.41
C GLU A 172 39.50 -30.42 -55.58
N MET A 173 38.65 -31.43 -55.79
CA MET A 173 38.76 -32.35 -56.93
C MET A 173 38.54 -31.69 -58.31
N MET A 174 37.83 -30.56 -58.39
CA MET A 174 37.69 -29.80 -59.64
C MET A 174 38.91 -28.93 -59.88
N GLN A 175 39.45 -28.30 -58.84
CA GLN A 175 40.67 -27.50 -58.92
C GLN A 175 41.88 -28.33 -59.36
N GLU A 176 42.07 -29.54 -58.78
CA GLU A 176 43.14 -30.45 -59.21
C GLU A 176 43.03 -30.85 -60.69
N LYS A 177 41.80 -31.06 -61.20
CA LYS A 177 41.59 -31.41 -62.61
C LYS A 177 41.88 -30.25 -63.56
N ASP A 178 41.47 -29.05 -63.18
CA ASP A 178 41.74 -27.86 -63.98
C ASP A 178 43.27 -27.58 -64.01
N GLU A 179 43.98 -27.82 -62.90
CA GLU A 179 45.46 -27.74 -62.84
C GLU A 179 46.15 -28.81 -63.70
N ASP A 180 45.64 -30.05 -63.74
CA ASP A 180 46.17 -31.14 -64.58
C ASP A 180 45.90 -30.93 -66.09
N GLU A 181 44.89 -30.14 -66.48
CA GLU A 181 44.55 -29.85 -67.88
C GLU A 181 45.33 -28.66 -68.47
N ASP A 182 45.93 -27.80 -67.63
CA ASP A 182 46.69 -26.62 -68.03
C ASP A 182 48.23 -26.86 -68.16
N ASP A 183 48.75 -28.04 -67.77
CA ASP A 183 50.15 -28.50 -67.89
C ASP A 183 50.42 -29.41 -69.11
#